data_AF-A0A358QR49-F1
#
_entry.id   AF-A0A358QR49-F1
#
_cell.length_a   1.000
_cell.length_b   1.000
_cell.length_c   1.000
_cell.angle_alpha   90.00
_cell.angle_beta   90.00
_cell.angle_gamma   90.00
#
_symmetry.space_group_name_H-M   'P 1'
#
loop_
_entity.id
_entity.type
_entity.pdbx_description
1 polymer ?
#
loop_
_entity_poly.entity_id
_entity_poly.type
_entity_poly.pdbx_seq_one_letter_code
_entity_poly.pdbx_strand_id
1 'polypeptide(L)'
;MIWSGQGGTDIFFQNEMPYDPPSQAAWMEAPGVDGYAAFEVTSGVRTFTGYGMGSYSFFDIPGLTPQIFAANGFQVPETLPAGSLHDVFTIFLNKTSGYGGITNVIDNTGGSSTVANPDTPVAVLSFP
;
A
#
# COMPACT_ATOMS: atom_id res chain seq x y z
N MET A 1 5.34 -8.02 -1.71
CA MET A 1 6.67 -8.45 -1.20
C MET A 1 6.48 -8.80 0.27
N ILE A 2 7.06 -9.90 0.77
CA ILE A 2 6.95 -10.29 2.18
C ILE A 2 8.36 -10.40 2.78
N TRP A 3 8.62 -9.64 3.84
CA TRP A 3 9.87 -9.66 4.60
C TRP A 3 9.67 -10.30 5.97
N SER A 4 10.40 -11.39 6.23
CA SER A 4 10.32 -12.14 7.51
C SER A 4 11.65 -12.26 8.25
N GLY A 5 12.73 -11.66 7.72
CA GLY A 5 14.05 -11.66 8.34
C GLY A 5 14.28 -10.49 9.30
N GLN A 6 15.19 -10.67 10.27
CA GLN A 6 15.65 -9.63 11.18
C GLN A 6 16.77 -8.79 10.55
N GLY A 7 16.87 -7.51 10.94
CA GLY A 7 17.94 -6.61 10.54
C GLY A 7 17.92 -6.26 9.05
N GLY A 8 16.74 -6.36 8.42
CA GLY A 8 16.58 -6.07 7.01
C GLY A 8 16.74 -4.58 6.71
N THR A 9 17.25 -4.26 5.52
CA THR A 9 17.22 -2.90 4.99
C THR A 9 16.77 -2.94 3.53
N ASP A 10 15.78 -2.13 3.22
CA ASP A 10 15.35 -1.84 1.86
C ASP A 10 15.64 -0.36 1.54
N ILE A 11 16.33 -0.12 0.44
CA ILE A 11 16.65 1.23 -0.04
C ILE A 11 16.09 1.33 -1.44
N PHE A 12 15.02 2.11 -1.56
CA PHE A 12 14.21 2.27 -2.75
C PHE A 12 13.36 1.04 -3.09
N PHE A 13 12.04 1.23 -3.01
CA PHE A 13 11.06 0.25 -3.48
C PHE A 13 10.03 0.91 -4.39
N GLN A 14 9.70 0.24 -5.49
CA GLN A 14 8.69 0.65 -6.44
C GLN A 14 7.78 -0.56 -6.70
N ASN A 15 6.47 -0.34 -6.63
CA ASN A 15 5.47 -1.36 -6.95
C ASN A 15 4.23 -0.74 -7.57
N GLU A 16 3.68 -1.34 -8.62
CA GLU A 16 2.28 -1.13 -8.99
C GLU A 16 1.42 -2.33 -8.61
N MET A 17 0.24 -2.07 -8.05
CA MET A 17 -0.78 -3.08 -7.77
C MET A 17 -1.36 -3.65 -9.07
N PRO A 18 -1.93 -4.88 -9.06
CA PRO A 18 -2.57 -5.45 -10.25
C PRO A 18 -3.66 -4.51 -10.79
N TYR A 19 -3.75 -4.38 -12.11
CA TYR A 19 -4.69 -3.44 -12.73
C TYR A 19 -6.09 -4.01 -12.91
N ASP A 20 -6.19 -5.33 -12.99
CA ASP A 20 -7.37 -6.06 -13.40
C ASP A 20 -7.89 -7.12 -12.39
N PRO A 21 -7.89 -6.90 -11.06
CA PRO A 21 -8.62 -7.79 -10.16
C PRO A 21 -10.11 -7.87 -10.53
N PRO A 22 -10.69 -9.06 -10.74
CA PRO A 22 -12.01 -9.19 -11.37
C PRO A 22 -13.19 -8.80 -10.45
N SER A 23 -12.95 -8.66 -9.15
CA SER A 23 -13.91 -8.17 -8.15
C SER A 23 -13.19 -7.91 -6.84
N GLN A 24 -13.79 -7.13 -5.93
CA GLN A 24 -13.21 -6.93 -4.59
C GLN A 24 -13.05 -8.26 -3.86
N ALA A 25 -14.00 -9.20 -4.00
CA ALA A 25 -13.94 -10.52 -3.37
C ALA A 25 -12.74 -11.38 -3.84
N ALA A 26 -12.27 -11.17 -5.08
CA ALA A 26 -11.06 -11.82 -5.59
C ALA A 26 -9.77 -11.12 -5.14
N TRP A 27 -9.90 -9.91 -4.57
CA TRP A 27 -8.83 -9.04 -4.11
C TRP A 27 -8.99 -8.74 -2.62
N MET A 28 -8.98 -9.79 -1.81
CA MET A 28 -9.02 -9.70 -0.34
C MET A 28 -7.82 -10.46 0.23
N GLU A 29 -7.02 -9.80 1.06
CA GLU A 29 -5.96 -10.47 1.83
C GLU A 29 -6.55 -11.41 2.88
N ALA A 30 -7.60 -10.96 3.56
CA ALA A 30 -8.29 -11.69 4.61
C ALA A 30 -9.76 -11.25 4.70
N PRO A 31 -10.62 -11.98 5.43
CA PRO A 31 -11.99 -11.53 5.68
C PRO A 31 -12.01 -10.11 6.28
N GLY A 32 -12.57 -9.14 5.55
CA GLY A 32 -12.66 -7.74 5.96
C GLY A 32 -11.41 -6.90 5.70
N VAL A 33 -10.39 -7.44 5.01
CA VAL A 33 -9.19 -6.70 4.61
C VAL A 33 -9.13 -6.63 3.08
N ASP A 34 -9.47 -5.47 2.55
CA ASP A 34 -9.45 -5.20 1.12
C ASP A 34 -8.01 -5.21 0.59
N GLY A 35 -7.77 -5.95 -0.49
CA GLY A 35 -6.49 -6.02 -1.19
C GLY A 35 -5.33 -6.56 -0.36
N TYR A 36 -4.15 -6.59 -0.98
CA TYR A 36 -2.89 -7.00 -0.38
C TYR A 36 -1.91 -5.82 -0.39
N ALA A 37 -1.12 -5.65 0.67
CA ALA A 37 -0.06 -4.67 0.67
C ALA A 37 1.01 -4.99 -0.38
N ALA A 38 1.59 -3.93 -0.96
CA ALA A 38 2.73 -4.05 -1.86
C ALA A 38 3.96 -4.62 -1.16
N PHE A 39 4.13 -4.27 0.11
CA PHE A 39 5.23 -4.70 0.96
C PHE A 39 4.72 -4.95 2.38
N GLU A 40 4.89 -6.18 2.85
CA GLU A 40 4.55 -6.62 4.20
C GLU A 40 5.84 -6.99 4.94
N VAL A 41 6.07 -6.39 6.11
CA VAL A 41 7.01 -6.88 7.11
C VAL A 41 6.19 -7.70 8.12
N THR A 42 6.54 -8.97 8.29
CA THR A 42 5.71 -9.90 9.07
C THR A 42 5.77 -9.65 10.59
N SER A 43 4.72 -10.07 11.31
CA SER A 43 4.51 -9.86 12.76
C SER A 43 5.64 -10.29 13.71
N GLY A 44 6.49 -11.24 13.28
CA GLY A 44 7.64 -11.70 14.05
C GLY A 44 8.85 -10.75 14.02
N VAL A 45 8.87 -9.79 13.10
CA VAL A 45 10.04 -8.95 12.86
C VAL A 45 10.18 -7.88 13.94
N ARG A 46 11.40 -7.67 14.44
CA ARG A 46 11.71 -6.63 15.44
C ARG A 46 12.64 -5.55 14.92
N THR A 47 13.34 -5.81 13.82
CA THR A 47 14.27 -4.88 13.22
C THR A 47 14.18 -4.95 11.71
N PHE A 48 13.79 -3.84 11.11
CA PHE A 48 13.75 -3.62 9.67
C PHE A 48 13.92 -2.12 9.43
N THR A 49 14.51 -1.73 8.31
CA THR A 49 14.59 -0.33 7.92
C THR A 49 14.26 -0.16 6.43
N GLY A 50 13.39 0.79 6.10
CA GLY A 50 12.98 1.07 4.72
C GLY A 50 13.14 2.54 4.37
N TYR A 51 13.57 2.84 3.14
CA TYR A 51 13.77 4.19 2.64
C TYR A 51 13.17 4.37 1.24
N GLY A 52 12.33 5.39 1.05
CA GLY A 52 11.86 5.80 -0.27
C GLY A 52 11.05 4.71 -0.95
N MET A 53 9.93 4.33 -0.35
CA MET A 53 9.13 3.18 -0.79
C MET A 53 7.79 3.65 -1.36
N GLY A 54 7.52 3.37 -2.62
CA GLY A 54 6.33 3.80 -3.34
C GLY A 54 5.47 2.64 -3.85
N SER A 55 4.16 2.70 -3.58
CA SER A 55 3.18 1.82 -4.22
C SER A 55 2.13 2.61 -5.01
N TYR A 56 1.84 2.17 -6.23
CA TYR A 56 0.91 2.81 -7.14
C TYR A 56 -0.29 1.90 -7.40
N SER A 57 -1.46 2.49 -7.60
CA SER A 57 -2.66 1.78 -8.03
C SER A 57 -3.30 2.45 -9.25
N PHE A 58 -3.91 1.63 -10.11
CA PHE A 58 -4.55 2.11 -11.35
C PHE A 58 -5.94 1.52 -11.60
N PHE A 59 -6.24 0.32 -11.07
CA PHE A 59 -7.52 -0.42 -11.14
C PHE A 59 -8.45 0.05 -12.28
N ASP A 60 -8.17 -0.40 -13.51
CA ASP A 60 -8.77 0.14 -14.74
C ASP A 60 -9.69 -0.88 -15.40
N ILE A 61 -10.68 -1.35 -14.64
CA ILE A 61 -11.79 -2.15 -15.19
C ILE A 61 -13.03 -1.25 -15.28
N PRO A 62 -13.39 -0.77 -16.48
CA PRO A 62 -14.57 0.05 -16.67
C PRO A 62 -15.86 -0.64 -16.21
N GLY A 63 -16.69 0.08 -15.45
CA GLY A 63 -18.01 -0.39 -15.03
C GLY A 63 -18.01 -1.43 -13.90
N LEU A 64 -16.85 -1.76 -13.32
CA LEU A 64 -16.77 -2.66 -12.19
C LEU A 64 -17.39 -2.02 -10.94
N THR A 65 -18.35 -2.73 -10.33
CA THR A 65 -19.02 -2.32 -9.09
C THR A 65 -19.17 -3.53 -8.16
N PRO A 66 -18.78 -3.43 -6.87
CA PRO A 66 -18.11 -2.27 -6.25
C PRO A 66 -16.71 -2.01 -6.84
N GLN A 67 -16.18 -0.80 -6.60
CA GLN A 67 -14.82 -0.43 -6.99
C GLN A 67 -13.79 -1.25 -6.20
N ILE A 68 -12.55 -1.32 -6.68
CA ILE A 68 -11.48 -2.14 -6.10
C ILE A 68 -10.57 -1.30 -5.21
N PHE A 69 -10.34 -1.76 -4.00
CA PHE A 69 -9.46 -1.11 -3.03
C PHE A 69 -8.41 -2.06 -2.48
N ALA A 70 -7.28 -1.48 -2.06
CA ALA A 70 -6.39 -2.06 -1.08
C ALA A 70 -6.44 -1.21 0.20
N ALA A 71 -6.56 -1.85 1.36
CA ALA A 71 -6.66 -1.19 2.65
C ALA A 71 -5.38 -0.42 2.98
N ASN A 72 -4.22 -1.00 2.63
CA ASN A 72 -2.91 -0.40 2.86
C ASN A 72 -1.98 -0.63 1.66
N GLY A 73 -1.08 0.32 1.39
CA GLY A 73 0.04 0.12 0.48
C GLY A 73 1.16 -0.69 1.12
N PHE A 74 1.38 -0.49 2.41
CA PHE A 74 2.44 -1.12 3.21
C PHE A 74 1.86 -1.65 4.53
N GLN A 75 2.42 -2.75 5.02
CA GLN A 75 2.07 -3.33 6.32
C GLN A 75 3.35 -3.65 7.08
N VAL A 76 3.46 -3.23 8.34
CA VAL A 76 4.60 -3.56 9.21
C VAL A 76 4.12 -3.88 10.62
N PRO A 77 4.91 -4.60 11.44
CA PRO A 77 4.47 -4.91 12.77
C PRO A 77 4.69 -3.73 13.72
N GLU A 78 3.76 -3.55 14.67
CA GLU A 78 3.87 -2.56 15.75
C GLU A 78 5.15 -2.72 16.60
N THR A 79 5.84 -3.85 16.47
CA THR A 79 7.10 -4.13 17.18
C THR A 79 8.33 -3.47 16.55
N LEU A 80 8.20 -2.81 15.41
CA LEU A 80 9.28 -2.02 14.84
C LEU A 80 9.57 -0.78 15.70
N PRO A 81 10.84 -0.39 15.88
CA PRO A 81 11.19 0.88 16.51
C PRO A 81 10.63 2.09 15.76
N ALA A 82 10.40 3.19 16.47
CA ALA A 82 9.97 4.43 15.84
C ALA A 82 10.95 4.90 14.76
N GLY A 83 10.43 5.32 13.61
CA GLY A 83 11.22 5.75 12.45
C GLY A 83 11.97 4.60 11.77
N SER A 84 11.39 3.40 11.73
CA SER A 84 11.93 2.29 10.95
C SER A 84 11.72 2.46 9.44
N LEU A 85 10.75 3.26 9.03
CA LEU A 85 10.45 3.56 7.64
C LEU A 85 10.54 5.06 7.41
N HIS A 86 11.05 5.43 6.23
CA HIS A 86 11.27 6.81 5.83
C HIS A 86 10.75 7.03 4.41
N ASP A 87 10.00 8.12 4.23
CA ASP A 87 9.51 8.57 2.92
C ASP A 87 8.72 7.48 2.16
N VAL A 88 7.71 6.92 2.83
CA VAL A 88 6.80 5.92 2.26
C VAL A 88 5.59 6.62 1.65
N PHE A 89 5.14 6.21 0.47
CA PHE A 89 4.01 6.87 -0.19
C PHE A 89 3.17 5.96 -1.07
N THR A 90 1.94 6.40 -1.33
CA THR A 90 1.05 5.79 -2.33
C THR A 90 0.56 6.81 -3.35
N ILE A 91 0.27 6.36 -4.58
CA ILE A 91 -0.27 7.19 -5.67
C ILE A 91 -1.36 6.43 -6.43
N PHE A 92 -2.41 7.13 -6.83
CA PHE A 92 -3.40 6.63 -7.79
C PHE A 92 -3.14 7.22 -9.18
N LEU A 93 -2.98 6.37 -10.20
CA LEU A 93 -2.42 6.73 -11.50
C LEU A 93 -3.45 7.05 -12.60
N ASN A 94 -4.71 7.30 -12.24
CA ASN A 94 -5.78 7.53 -13.21
C ASN A 94 -6.52 8.85 -12.94
N LYS A 95 -6.24 9.88 -13.76
CA LYS A 95 -6.82 11.23 -13.61
C LYS A 95 -8.26 11.37 -14.08
N THR A 96 -8.74 10.50 -14.95
CA THR A 96 -9.93 10.80 -15.77
C THR A 96 -11.10 9.86 -15.53
N SER A 97 -10.81 8.59 -15.23
CA SER A 97 -11.83 7.54 -15.26
C SER A 97 -11.57 6.42 -14.26
N GLY A 98 -10.60 6.61 -13.36
CA GLY A 98 -10.22 5.61 -12.38
C GLY A 98 -11.23 5.48 -11.26
N TYR A 99 -11.37 4.26 -10.75
CA TYR A 99 -12.23 3.92 -9.64
C TYR A 99 -11.43 3.10 -8.64
N GLY A 100 -11.71 3.24 -7.33
CA GLY A 100 -10.94 2.53 -6.32
C GLY A 100 -9.69 3.28 -5.86
N GLY A 101 -8.69 2.50 -5.40
CA GLY A 101 -7.37 3.01 -5.01
C GLY A 101 -6.84 2.35 -3.74
N ILE A 102 -5.97 3.06 -3.02
CA ILE A 102 -5.39 2.60 -1.77
C ILE A 102 -5.92 3.48 -0.64
N THR A 103 -6.51 2.87 0.39
CA THR A 103 -7.19 3.61 1.48
C THR A 103 -6.20 4.25 2.45
N ASN A 104 -5.06 3.62 2.69
CA ASN A 104 -4.02 4.11 3.58
C ASN A 104 -2.63 3.85 3.01
N VAL A 105 -1.67 4.73 3.34
CA VAL A 105 -0.27 4.50 2.97
C VAL A 105 0.24 3.25 3.70
N ILE A 106 0.12 3.23 5.02
CA ILE A 106 0.66 2.17 5.87
C ILE A 106 -0.20 1.99 7.12
N ASP A 107 -0.59 0.76 7.46
CA ASP A 107 -1.29 0.39 8.70
C ASP A 107 -2.29 1.44 9.24
N ASN A 108 -3.29 1.80 8.41
CA ASN A 108 -4.33 2.80 8.71
C ASN A 108 -3.84 4.27 8.85
N THR A 109 -2.64 4.57 8.36
CA THR A 109 -1.97 5.89 8.44
C THR A 109 -1.70 6.47 7.04
N GLY A 110 -1.69 7.80 6.95
CA GLY A 110 -1.36 8.56 5.74
C GLY A 110 -2.56 8.99 4.89
N GLY A 111 -3.67 8.24 4.95
CA GLY A 111 -4.88 8.50 4.18
C GLY A 111 -4.83 7.95 2.75
N SER A 112 -5.87 8.26 1.97
CA SER A 112 -6.16 7.54 0.73
C SER A 112 -5.55 8.16 -0.52
N SER A 113 -4.99 7.33 -1.41
CA SER A 113 -4.68 7.69 -2.79
C SER A 113 -5.73 7.08 -3.73
N THR A 114 -6.55 7.93 -4.33
CA THR A 114 -7.70 7.56 -5.17
C THR A 114 -7.89 8.57 -6.30
N VAL A 115 -8.96 8.43 -7.07
CA VAL A 115 -9.36 9.42 -8.09
C VAL A 115 -9.65 10.82 -7.52
N ALA A 116 -9.82 10.97 -6.20
CA ALA A 116 -9.98 12.28 -5.56
C ALA A 116 -8.67 13.11 -5.53
N ASN A 117 -7.52 12.45 -5.69
CA ASN A 117 -6.18 13.03 -5.65
C ASN A 117 -5.22 12.30 -6.61
N PRO A 118 -5.56 12.21 -7.91
CA PRO A 118 -4.80 11.40 -8.85
C PRO A 118 -3.43 12.04 -9.14
N ASP A 119 -2.44 11.18 -9.40
CA ASP A 119 -1.04 11.53 -9.66
C ASP A 119 -0.42 12.46 -8.59
N THR A 120 -0.96 12.41 -7.37
CA THR A 120 -0.46 13.16 -6.23
C THR A 120 0.01 12.17 -5.16
N PRO A 121 1.27 12.24 -4.70
CA PRO A 121 1.74 11.41 -3.60
C PRO A 121 0.98 11.67 -2.31
N VAL A 122 0.52 10.59 -1.67
CA VAL A 122 0.10 10.59 -0.27
C VAL A 122 1.21 9.94 0.52
N ALA A 123 1.85 10.69 1.41
CA ALA A 123 3.12 10.31 2.01
C ALA A 123 3.05 10.21 3.55
N VAL A 124 3.84 9.28 4.08
CA VAL A 124 4.19 9.13 5.49
C VAL A 124 5.71 9.21 5.59
N LEU A 125 6.21 10.30 6.17
CA LEU A 125 7.65 10.62 6.17
C LEU A 125 8.45 9.77 7.16
N SER A 126 7.81 9.28 8.23
CA SER A 126 8.40 8.44 9.26
C SER A 126 7.34 7.49 9.82
N PHE A 127 7.69 6.20 9.99
CA PHE A 127 6.79 5.21 10.60
C PHE A 127 7.57 4.03 11.23
N PRO A 128 7.05 3.36 12.28
CA PRO A 128 6.01 3.88 13.16
C PRO A 128 6.45 5.19 13.85
#